data_AF-A0A1V5EDH2-F1
#
_entry.id   AF-A0A1V5EDH2-F1
#
_cell.length_a   1.000
_cell.length_b   1.000
_cell.length_c   1.000
_cell.angle_alpha   90.00
_cell.angle_beta   90.00
_cell.angle_gamma   90.00
#
_symmetry.space_group_name_H-M   'P 1'
#
loop_
_entity.id
_entity.type
_entity.pdbx_description
1 polymer ?
#
loop_
_entity_poly.entity_id
_entity_poly.type
_entity_poly.pdbx_seq_one_letter_code
_entity_poly.pdbx_strand_id
1 'polypeptide(L)'
;MSAASYRESELNRLLGSTINLCVVQERAGRGIVVLKGINTIGDQISVMRVADKAIRETKAIAENFIGILNSEEARIALKQQLVATFLRMEREGAIVPSTDGKDPAFIVDVYSTQQDFAQGIVRIDIAVRPVRAIDYIYATIRVKN
;
A
#
# COMPACT_ATOMS: atom_id res chain seq x y z
N MET A 1 26.29 -24.17 2.31
CA MET A 1 26.70 -22.76 2.29
C MET A 1 26.30 -22.14 3.62
N SER A 2 27.24 -21.57 4.37
CA SER A 2 26.91 -20.76 5.55
C SER A 2 26.17 -19.51 5.09
N ALA A 3 25.13 -19.09 5.82
CA ALA A 3 24.50 -17.80 5.55
C ALA A 3 25.51 -16.66 5.81
N ALA A 4 25.38 -15.57 5.08
CA ALA A 4 26.20 -14.38 5.29
C ALA A 4 25.95 -13.80 6.69
N SER A 5 26.99 -13.23 7.30
CA SER A 5 26.92 -12.52 8.58
C SER A 5 27.50 -11.12 8.39
N TYR A 6 26.70 -10.10 8.66
CA TYR A 6 27.08 -8.70 8.48
C TYR A 6 27.10 -7.97 9.82
N ARG A 7 28.06 -7.06 10.00
CA ARG A 7 28.09 -6.13 11.13
C ARG A 7 27.03 -5.05 10.95
N GLU A 8 26.63 -4.43 12.06
CA GLU A 8 25.59 -3.42 12.06
C GLU A 8 25.91 -2.19 11.19
N SER A 9 27.19 -1.78 11.13
CA SER A 9 27.63 -0.72 10.22
C SER A 9 27.50 -1.07 8.74
N GLU A 10 27.72 -2.34 8.39
CA GLU A 10 27.53 -2.84 7.02
C GLU A 10 26.05 -2.90 6.66
N LEU A 11 25.22 -3.38 7.59
CA LEU A 11 23.76 -3.42 7.43
C LEU A 11 23.18 -2.03 7.21
N ASN A 12 23.65 -1.01 7.95
CA ASN A 12 23.19 0.37 7.77
C ASN A 12 23.51 0.91 6.37
N ARG A 13 24.62 0.47 5.75
CA ARG A 13 24.95 0.84 4.36
C ARG A 13 24.07 0.07 3.38
N LEU A 14 23.97 -1.25 3.54
CA LEU A 14 23.23 -2.14 2.62
C LEU A 14 21.71 -1.84 2.61
N LEU A 15 21.13 -1.59 3.77
CA LEU A 15 19.72 -1.25 3.96
C LEU A 15 19.45 0.26 3.84
N GLY A 16 20.49 1.08 3.71
CA GLY A 16 20.38 2.52 3.56
C GLY A 16 19.72 2.91 2.24
N SER A 17 19.15 4.11 2.21
CA SER A 17 18.39 4.66 1.06
C SER A 17 19.18 4.75 -0.24
N THR A 18 20.52 4.71 -0.17
CA THR A 18 21.41 4.72 -1.33
C THR A 18 21.49 3.37 -2.03
N ILE A 19 21.31 2.25 -1.31
CA ILE A 19 21.59 0.89 -1.83
C ILE A 19 20.32 0.03 -1.89
N ASN A 20 19.47 0.07 -0.86
CA ASN A 20 18.19 -0.65 -0.82
C ASN A 20 18.27 -2.16 -1.13
N LEU A 21 19.24 -2.87 -0.55
CA LEU A 21 19.40 -4.31 -0.77
C LEU A 21 18.51 -5.16 0.15
N CYS A 22 17.97 -6.25 -0.39
CA CYS A 22 17.30 -7.29 0.39
C CYS A 22 18.36 -8.16 1.08
N VAL A 23 18.63 -7.88 2.36
CA VAL A 23 19.65 -8.59 3.14
C VAL A 23 19.07 -9.84 3.79
N VAL A 24 19.69 -10.98 3.52
CA VAL A 24 19.44 -12.27 4.17
C VAL A 24 20.65 -12.61 5.03
N GLN A 25 20.45 -12.84 6.33
CA GLN A 25 21.54 -13.24 7.23
C GLN A 25 21.06 -14.18 8.33
N GLU A 26 22.00 -14.89 8.94
CA GLU A 26 21.77 -15.63 10.16
C GLU A 26 21.75 -14.71 11.38
N ARG A 27 20.72 -14.82 12.21
CA ARG A 27 20.56 -14.12 13.49
C ARG A 27 20.53 -15.15 14.61
N ALA A 28 21.34 -14.92 15.64
CA ALA A 28 21.33 -15.73 16.85
C ALA A 28 19.90 -15.80 17.43
N GLY A 29 19.42 -17.02 17.71
CA GLY A 29 18.07 -17.27 18.24
C GLY A 29 16.92 -17.14 17.24
N ARG A 30 17.18 -16.78 15.97
CA ARG A 30 16.15 -16.69 14.91
C ARG A 30 16.49 -17.47 13.63
N GLY A 31 17.73 -17.91 13.47
CA GLY A 31 18.19 -18.60 12.26
C GLY A 31 18.34 -17.64 11.08
N ILE A 32 18.18 -18.15 9.86
CA ILE A 32 18.31 -17.37 8.63
C ILE A 32 17.05 -16.54 8.42
N VAL A 33 17.20 -15.22 8.34
CA VAL A 33 16.08 -14.28 8.22
C VAL A 33 16.34 -13.24 7.13
N VAL A 34 15.25 -12.80 6.49
CA VAL A 34 15.22 -11.56 5.72
C VAL A 34 15.08 -10.40 6.70
N LEU A 35 16.02 -9.44 6.69
CA LEU A 35 16.01 -8.35 7.68
C LEU A 35 14.98 -7.27 7.41
N LYS A 36 14.78 -6.91 6.14
CA LYS A 36 13.85 -5.85 5.74
C LYS A 36 13.26 -6.16 4.37
N GLY A 37 11.93 -6.08 4.27
CA GLY A 37 11.23 -6.23 3.00
C GLY A 37 11.10 -4.90 2.27
N ILE A 38 12.17 -4.46 1.60
CA ILE A 38 12.19 -3.24 0.77
C ILE A 38 12.39 -3.57 -0.71
N ASN A 39 11.82 -2.75 -1.58
CA ASN A 39 12.07 -2.79 -3.01
C ASN A 39 13.37 -2.05 -3.36
N THR A 40 13.75 -2.07 -4.64
CA THR A 40 14.99 -1.44 -5.15
C THR A 40 15.02 0.09 -5.04
N ILE A 41 13.88 0.73 -4.75
CA ILE A 41 13.74 2.18 -4.59
C ILE A 41 13.67 2.56 -3.10
N GLY A 42 13.61 1.58 -2.20
CA GLY A 42 13.59 1.76 -0.75
C GLY A 42 12.20 1.75 -0.11
N ASP A 43 11.14 1.55 -0.90
CA ASP A 43 9.79 1.42 -0.37
C ASP A 43 9.55 0.04 0.22
N GLN A 44 8.69 -0.03 1.23
CA GLN A 44 8.30 -1.30 1.84
C GLN A 44 7.49 -2.14 0.85
N ILE A 45 7.87 -3.41 0.68
CA ILE A 45 7.19 -4.36 -0.20
C ILE A 45 5.73 -4.56 0.23
N SER A 46 5.44 -4.57 1.53
CA SER A 46 4.07 -4.69 2.05
C SER A 46 3.16 -3.57 1.54
N VAL A 47 3.63 -2.33 1.58
CA VAL A 47 2.90 -1.14 1.10
C VAL A 47 2.64 -1.26 -0.40
N MET A 48 3.67 -1.54 -1.18
CA MET A 48 3.57 -1.66 -2.64
C MET A 48 2.60 -2.76 -3.05
N ARG A 49 2.65 -3.93 -2.40
CA ARG A 49 1.76 -5.05 -2.74
C ARG A 49 0.31 -4.79 -2.42
N VAL A 50 0.01 -4.02 -1.37
CA VAL A 50 -1.35 -3.58 -1.05
C VAL A 50 -1.84 -2.59 -2.12
N ALA A 51 -1.01 -1.62 -2.51
CA ALA A 51 -1.34 -0.68 -3.59
C ALA A 51 -1.58 -1.42 -4.92
N ASP A 52 -0.75 -2.40 -5.27
CA ASP A 52 -0.94 -3.22 -6.46
C ASP A 52 -2.23 -4.06 -6.41
N LYS A 53 -2.61 -4.57 -5.22
CA LYS A 53 -3.90 -5.26 -5.02
C LYS A 53 -5.05 -4.29 -5.29
N ALA A 54 -5.01 -3.08 -4.72
CA ALA A 54 -6.01 -2.05 -4.96
C ALA A 54 -6.17 -1.75 -6.47
N ILE A 55 -5.07 -1.55 -7.19
CA ILE A 55 -5.08 -1.31 -8.65
C ILE A 55 -5.74 -2.47 -9.40
N ARG A 56 -5.37 -3.71 -9.08
CA ARG A 56 -5.94 -4.90 -9.75
C ARG A 56 -7.44 -5.04 -9.49
N GLU A 57 -7.88 -4.82 -8.27
CA GLU A 57 -9.30 -4.89 -7.88
C GLU A 57 -10.11 -3.78 -8.57
N THR A 58 -9.60 -2.54 -8.59
CA THR A 58 -10.22 -1.43 -9.33
C THR A 58 -10.37 -1.76 -10.80
N LYS A 59 -9.31 -2.29 -11.44
CA LYS A 59 -9.36 -2.68 -12.85
C LYS A 59 -10.41 -3.76 -13.11
N ALA A 60 -10.42 -4.83 -12.31
CA ALA A 60 -11.38 -5.92 -12.45
C ALA A 60 -12.83 -5.45 -12.30
N ILE A 61 -13.09 -4.50 -11.40
CA ILE A 61 -14.42 -3.90 -11.23
C ILE A 61 -14.77 -3.04 -12.45
N ALA A 62 -13.87 -2.13 -12.85
CA ALA A 62 -14.09 -1.19 -13.95
C ALA A 62 -14.33 -1.89 -15.30
N GLU A 63 -13.66 -3.02 -15.55
CA GLU A 63 -13.85 -3.83 -16.76
C GLU A 63 -15.32 -4.28 -16.94
N ASN A 64 -16.06 -4.54 -15.86
CA ASN A 64 -17.48 -4.92 -15.94
C ASN A 64 -18.40 -3.76 -16.39
N PHE A 65 -17.90 -2.52 -16.39
CA PHE A 65 -18.66 -1.33 -16.79
C PHE A 65 -18.32 -0.86 -18.21
N ILE A 66 -17.33 -1.46 -18.86
CA ILE A 66 -16.99 -1.13 -20.25
C ILE A 66 -18.14 -1.54 -21.18
N GLY A 67 -18.58 -0.60 -22.01
CA GLY A 67 -19.70 -0.79 -22.93
C GLY A 67 -21.09 -0.49 -22.34
N ILE A 68 -21.17 -0.15 -21.05
CA ILE A 68 -22.41 0.35 -20.43
C ILE A 68 -22.61 1.83 -20.79
N LEU A 69 -23.85 2.30 -20.78
CA LEU A 69 -24.17 3.73 -20.94
C LEU A 69 -23.49 4.57 -19.86
N ASN A 70 -22.85 5.67 -20.25
CA ASN A 70 -22.22 6.62 -19.34
C ASN A 70 -23.26 7.52 -18.61
N SER A 71 -24.26 6.91 -17.99
CA SER A 71 -25.24 7.61 -17.17
C SER A 71 -24.68 7.90 -15.77
N GLU A 72 -25.29 8.86 -15.08
CA GLU A 72 -24.96 9.13 -13.68
C GLU A 72 -25.20 7.89 -12.80
N GLU A 73 -26.28 7.15 -13.04
CA GLU A 73 -26.59 5.92 -12.33
C GLU A 73 -25.49 4.86 -12.48
N ALA A 74 -24.98 4.64 -13.70
CA ALA A 74 -23.89 3.69 -13.94
C ALA A 74 -22.61 4.10 -13.20
N ARG A 75 -22.29 5.41 -13.17
CA ARG A 75 -21.13 5.94 -12.43
C ARG A 75 -21.30 5.78 -10.92
N ILE A 76 -22.49 6.02 -10.38
CA ILE A 76 -22.80 5.80 -8.96
C ILE A 76 -22.64 4.31 -8.62
N ALA A 77 -23.19 3.41 -9.45
CA ALA A 77 -23.06 1.98 -9.25
C ALA A 77 -21.58 1.51 -9.24
N LEU A 78 -20.77 2.00 -10.18
CA LEU A 78 -19.32 1.76 -10.21
C LEU A 78 -18.64 2.27 -8.92
N LYS A 79 -18.94 3.50 -8.49
CA LYS A 79 -18.42 4.07 -7.24
C LYS A 79 -18.77 3.21 -6.03
N GLN A 80 -20.00 2.71 -5.93
CA GLN A 80 -20.43 1.86 -4.82
C GLN A 80 -19.69 0.53 -4.77
N GLN A 81 -19.42 -0.11 -5.91
CA GLN A 81 -18.64 -1.36 -5.95
C GLN A 81 -17.18 -1.16 -5.53
N LEU A 82 -16.57 -0.05 -5.95
CA LEU A 82 -15.22 0.33 -5.52
C LEU A 82 -15.18 0.60 -4.01
N VAL A 83 -16.12 1.40 -3.49
CA VAL A 83 -16.23 1.69 -2.05
C VAL A 83 -16.40 0.40 -1.24
N ALA A 84 -17.28 -0.51 -1.66
CA ALA A 84 -17.48 -1.80 -0.98
C ALA A 84 -16.18 -2.64 -0.92
N THR A 85 -15.39 -2.60 -1.99
CA THR A 85 -14.11 -3.31 -2.06
C THR A 85 -13.05 -2.70 -1.14
N PHE A 86 -12.95 -1.37 -1.09
CA PHE A 86 -12.00 -0.72 -0.18
C PHE A 86 -12.42 -0.80 1.28
N LEU A 87 -13.72 -0.78 1.60
CA LEU A 87 -14.21 -1.09 2.94
C LEU A 87 -13.81 -2.51 3.38
N ARG A 88 -13.83 -3.48 2.47
CA ARG A 88 -13.33 -4.84 2.75
C ARG A 88 -11.84 -4.82 3.06
N MET A 89 -11.04 -4.12 2.23
CA MET A 89 -9.59 -3.99 2.46
C MET A 89 -9.26 -3.28 3.78
N GLU A 90 -10.06 -2.29 4.19
CA GLU A 90 -9.92 -1.60 5.48
C GLU A 90 -10.21 -2.54 6.65
N ARG A 91 -11.28 -3.34 6.58
CA ARG A 91 -11.60 -4.35 7.60
C ARG A 91 -10.54 -5.44 7.72
N GLU A 92 -9.91 -5.80 6.60
CA GLU A 92 -8.76 -6.71 6.57
C GLU A 92 -7.48 -6.09 7.16
N GLY A 93 -7.48 -4.79 7.46
CA GLY A 93 -6.31 -4.04 7.94
C GLY A 93 -5.25 -3.79 6.86
N ALA A 94 -5.58 -3.99 5.58
CA ALA A 94 -4.66 -3.75 4.47
C ALA A 94 -4.46 -2.25 4.23
N ILE A 95 -5.54 -1.48 4.35
CA ILE A 95 -5.51 -0.01 4.34
C ILE A 95 -6.02 0.52 5.67
N VAL A 96 -5.53 1.67 6.11
CA VAL A 96 -5.79 2.22 7.44
C VAL A 96 -6.04 3.72 7.38
N PRO A 97 -6.91 4.28 8.24
CA PRO A 97 -7.05 5.72 8.37
C PRO A 97 -5.75 6.36 8.89
N SER A 98 -5.68 7.69 8.86
CA SER A 98 -4.54 8.39 9.47
C SER A 98 -4.53 8.18 10.98
N THR A 99 -3.32 8.12 11.56
CA THR A 99 -3.14 7.93 13.00
C THR A 99 -3.66 9.11 13.84
N ASP A 100 -3.82 10.28 13.24
CA ASP A 100 -4.41 11.47 13.86
C ASP A 100 -5.94 11.56 13.64
N GLY A 101 -6.54 10.59 12.95
CA GLY A 101 -7.99 10.47 12.75
C GLY A 101 -8.59 11.48 11.75
N LYS A 102 -7.78 12.26 11.04
CA LYS A 102 -8.28 13.30 10.13
C LYS A 102 -8.63 12.79 8.74
N ASP A 103 -7.90 11.79 8.25
CA ASP A 103 -8.08 11.28 6.91
C ASP A 103 -8.61 9.83 6.94
N PRO A 104 -9.59 9.50 6.08
CA PRO A 104 -10.08 8.13 5.96
C PRO A 104 -9.02 7.20 5.38
N ALA A 105 -9.26 5.88 5.43
CA ALA A 105 -8.38 4.88 4.84
C ALA A 105 -8.30 4.99 3.30
N PHE A 106 -9.36 5.49 2.67
CA PHE A 106 -9.43 5.72 1.24
C PHE A 106 -10.41 6.84 0.88
N ILE A 107 -10.24 7.39 -0.32
CA ILE A 107 -11.18 8.29 -0.99
C ILE A 107 -11.36 7.75 -2.41
N VAL A 108 -12.61 7.68 -2.87
CA VAL A 108 -12.96 7.28 -4.24
C VAL A 108 -13.90 8.33 -4.82
N ASP A 109 -13.58 8.78 -6.02
CA ASP A 109 -14.52 9.55 -6.83
C ASP A 109 -14.63 8.99 -8.25
N VAL A 110 -15.83 9.07 -8.82
CA VAL A 110 -16.14 8.59 -10.16
C VAL A 110 -16.96 9.64 -10.87
N TYR A 111 -16.42 10.18 -11.96
CA TYR A 111 -17.03 11.29 -12.66
C TYR A 111 -16.74 11.23 -14.16
N SER A 112 -17.44 12.08 -14.91
CA SER A 112 -17.23 12.30 -16.33
C SER A 112 -17.43 13.79 -16.58
N THR A 113 -16.40 14.49 -17.04
CA THR A 113 -16.58 15.88 -17.50
C THR A 113 -17.41 15.90 -18.79
N GLN A 114 -17.84 17.09 -19.24
CA GLN A 114 -18.53 17.23 -20.53
C GLN A 114 -17.69 16.69 -21.70
N GLN A 115 -16.39 16.98 -21.69
CA GLN A 115 -15.46 16.49 -22.69
C GLN A 115 -15.27 14.98 -22.61
N ASP A 116 -15.11 14.42 -21.40
CA ASP A 116 -15.02 12.98 -21.21
C ASP A 116 -16.30 12.28 -21.68
N PHE A 117 -17.47 12.85 -21.37
CA PHE A 117 -18.77 12.28 -21.75
C PHE A 117 -18.93 12.21 -23.28
N ALA A 118 -18.54 13.28 -23.99
CA ALA A 118 -18.55 13.31 -25.45
C ALA A 118 -17.60 12.26 -26.09
N GLN A 119 -16.58 11.83 -25.36
CA GLN A 119 -15.61 10.81 -25.78
C GLN A 119 -15.93 9.41 -25.23
N GLY A 120 -17.00 9.26 -24.44
CA GLY A 120 -17.34 8.00 -23.76
C GLY A 120 -16.40 7.62 -22.61
N ILE A 121 -15.67 8.58 -22.03
CA ILE A 121 -14.72 8.37 -20.95
C ILE A 121 -15.40 8.53 -19.58
N VAL A 122 -15.04 7.67 -18.63
CA VAL A 122 -15.33 7.82 -17.20
C VAL A 122 -14.00 7.84 -16.44
N ARG A 123 -13.82 8.81 -15.56
CA ARG A 123 -12.63 8.94 -14.70
C ARG A 123 -12.93 8.40 -13.31
N ILE A 124 -11.92 7.76 -12.73
CA ILE A 124 -11.95 7.23 -11.38
C ILE A 124 -10.71 7.76 -10.66
N ASP A 125 -10.92 8.58 -9.65
CA ASP A 125 -9.86 9.11 -8.80
C ASP A 125 -9.87 8.37 -7.46
N ILE A 126 -8.74 7.78 -7.09
CA ILE A 126 -8.61 6.96 -5.89
C ILE A 126 -7.38 7.39 -5.10
N ALA A 127 -7.58 7.62 -3.81
CA ALA A 127 -6.50 7.70 -2.84
C ALA A 127 -6.68 6.56 -1.82
N VAL A 128 -5.64 5.78 -1.57
CA VAL A 128 -5.62 4.73 -0.54
C VAL A 128 -4.41 4.91 0.36
N ARG A 129 -4.55 4.56 1.64
CA ARG A 129 -3.45 4.57 2.61
C ARG A 129 -3.12 3.14 3.05
N PRO A 130 -2.13 2.48 2.42
CA PRO A 130 -1.69 1.16 2.84
C PRO A 130 -1.07 1.17 4.23
N VAL A 131 -1.26 0.08 4.97
CA VAL A 131 -0.57 -0.14 6.25
C VAL A 131 0.94 -0.29 6.03
N ARG A 132 1.74 0.33 6.89
CA ARG A 132 3.21 0.22 6.88
C ARG A 132 3.69 -0.77 7.94
N ALA A 133 4.76 -1.48 7.62
CA ALA A 133 5.49 -2.27 8.59
C ALA A 133 6.28 -1.36 9.55
N ILE A 134 6.45 -1.82 10.80
CA ILE A 134 7.27 -1.14 11.79
C ILE A 134 8.74 -1.45 11.49
N ASP A 135 9.50 -0.42 11.09
CA ASP A 135 10.92 -0.56 10.77
C ASP A 135 11.84 -0.38 11.99
N TYR A 136 11.44 0.46 12.94
CA TYR A 136 12.22 0.76 14.15
C TYR A 136 11.30 1.07 15.33
N ILE A 137 11.79 0.79 16.54
CA ILE A 137 11.10 1.08 17.80
C ILE A 137 12.06 1.89 18.65
N TYR A 138 11.62 3.09 19.05
CA TYR A 138 12.32 3.90 20.06
C TYR A 138 11.68 3.67 21.42
N ALA A 139 12.50 3.29 22.41
CA ALA A 139 12.07 3.15 23.79
C ALA A 139 12.85 4.13 24.68
N THR A 140 12.11 4.96 25.43
CA THR A 140 12.70 5.88 26.43
C THR A 140 12.48 5.29 27.81
N ILE A 141 13.56 4.86 28.47
CA ILE A 141 13.51 4.30 29.82
C ILE A 141 13.91 5.39 30.82
N ARG A 142 13.05 5.66 31.80
CA ARG A 142 13.32 6.59 32.91
C ARG A 142 13.43 5.78 34.20
N VAL A 143 14.51 5.97 34.95
CA VAL A 143 14.63 5.41 36.31
C VAL A 143 13.94 6.37 37.26
N LYS A 144 12.91 5.89 37.97
CA LYS A 144 12.32 6.62 39.10
C LYS A 144 13.12 6.27 40.36
N ASN A 145 13.46 7.30 41.14
CA ASN A 145 13.92 7.14 42.52
C ASN A 145 12.74 6.87 43.45
#